data_AF-A0A0C9TAV7-F1
#
_entry.id   AF-A0A0C9TAV7-F1
#
_cell.length_a   1.000
_cell.length_b   1.000
_cell.length_c   1.000
_cell.angle_alpha   90.00
_cell.angle_beta   90.00
_cell.angle_gamma   90.00
#
_symmetry.space_group_name_H-M   'P 1'
#
loop_
_entity.id
_entity.type
_entity.pdbx_description
1 polymer ?
#
loop_
_entity_poly.entity_id
_entity_poly.type
_entity_poly.pdbx_seq_one_letter_code
_entity_poly.pdbx_strand_id
1 'polypeptide(L)'
;GCQLERSCRKWEFFSEAILSCLTFAIAVFHAYGHQWPCQVIYHPRKRVGFGLSDGEGCERLWSFLKPLIPVLRVSGFHQRLFVLDYQVRHLHAKSLACFGDWLHRWWLHCRKKMAVASEALTSLDIDESILRDQWAAQVAHQTVPLARQSKNKGEEEIARVLALEKILEHQQIAVNDLEHQLITDSVCDVIDLNTCLLEARRKLMVTTTLVAKRRAALGVSDRANLAALKRNVYLQVRMNARAVKTRIRERLRQRKFELERLERAYRTTLYDVENKIQDHVQAAIKRREPTILKLVSNYNTLYKQL
;
A
#
# COMPACT_ATOMS: atom_id res chain seq x y z
N GLY A 1 5.85 9.46 -10.05
CA GLY A 1 5.40 9.18 -8.67
C GLY A 1 6.28 8.16 -7.97
N CYS A 2 5.90 6.87 -8.00
CA CYS A 2 6.46 5.87 -7.05
C CYS A 2 7.97 5.65 -7.10
N GLN A 3 8.59 5.59 -8.27
CA GLN A 3 10.05 5.45 -8.37
C GLN A 3 10.77 6.76 -8.07
N LEU A 4 10.20 7.90 -8.48
CA LEU A 4 10.78 9.21 -8.24
C LEU A 4 10.84 9.52 -6.73
N GLU A 5 9.71 9.40 -6.03
CA GLU A 5 9.68 9.62 -4.57
C GLU A 5 10.66 8.70 -3.84
N ARG A 6 10.68 7.41 -4.21
CA ARG A 6 11.62 6.44 -3.65
C ARG A 6 13.07 6.86 -3.88
N SER A 7 13.41 7.31 -5.08
CA SER A 7 14.77 7.75 -5.42
C SER A 7 15.15 9.00 -4.65
N CYS A 8 14.26 10.00 -4.57
CA CYS A 8 14.49 11.22 -3.80
C CYS A 8 14.79 10.92 -2.33
N ARG A 9 14.03 9.99 -1.71
CA ARG A 9 14.25 9.58 -0.32
C ARG A 9 15.49 8.71 -0.13
N LYS A 10 15.75 7.78 -1.07
CA LYS A 10 16.88 6.85 -0.96
C LYS A 10 18.23 7.54 -1.13
N TRP A 11 18.30 8.51 -2.03
CA TRP A 11 19.53 9.20 -2.41
C TRP A 11 19.60 10.62 -1.87
N GLU A 12 18.66 11.02 -1.01
CA GLU A 12 18.62 12.32 -0.35
C GLU A 12 18.77 13.49 -1.33
N PHE A 13 18.12 13.39 -2.50
CA PHE A 13 18.21 14.41 -3.55
C PHE A 13 17.67 15.79 -3.10
N PHE A 14 16.78 15.79 -2.11
CA PHE A 14 16.19 16.99 -1.52
C PHE A 14 16.23 16.88 0.00
N SER A 15 16.36 18.02 0.68
CA SER A 15 16.20 18.08 2.13
C SER A 15 14.77 17.71 2.54
N GLU A 16 14.60 17.24 3.78
CA GLU A 16 13.27 16.89 4.31
C GLU A 16 12.31 18.09 4.29
N ALA A 17 12.81 19.31 4.49
CA ALA A 17 12.00 20.53 4.38
C ALA A 17 11.41 20.76 2.98
N ILE A 18 12.15 20.39 1.93
CA ILE A 18 11.63 20.45 0.55
C ILE A 18 10.68 19.29 0.30
N LEU A 19 11.04 18.08 0.74
CA LEU A 19 10.21 16.89 0.53
C LEU A 19 8.84 17.01 1.20
N SER A 20 8.74 17.66 2.37
CA SER A 20 7.46 17.89 3.04
C SER A 20 6.50 18.80 2.25
N CYS A 21 7.05 19.64 1.37
CA CYS A 21 6.28 20.53 0.51
C CYS A 21 5.88 19.87 -0.82
N LEU A 22 6.37 18.66 -1.11
CA LEU A 22 6.15 17.97 -2.38
C LEU A 22 5.12 16.84 -2.22
N THR A 23 4.22 16.76 -3.20
CA THR A 23 3.28 15.66 -3.32
C THR A 23 3.48 14.92 -4.63
N PHE A 24 3.85 13.64 -4.56
CA PHE A 24 4.14 12.84 -5.75
C PHE A 24 2.91 12.11 -6.28
N ALA A 25 2.68 12.20 -7.59
CA ALA A 25 1.66 11.41 -8.28
C ALA A 25 2.24 10.77 -9.56
N ILE A 26 1.44 9.90 -10.18
CA ILE A 26 1.68 9.32 -11.51
C ILE A 26 0.49 9.74 -12.37
N ALA A 27 0.70 10.26 -13.58
CA ALA A 27 -0.41 10.61 -14.47
C ALA A 27 -1.41 9.45 -14.58
N VAL A 28 -2.70 9.78 -14.70
CA VAL A 28 -3.81 8.83 -14.57
C VAL A 28 -3.61 7.63 -15.48
N PHE A 29 -3.26 7.81 -16.76
CA PHE A 29 -3.04 6.68 -17.67
C PHE A 29 -1.83 5.82 -17.26
N HIS A 30 -0.73 6.45 -16.84
CA HIS A 30 0.46 5.73 -16.43
C HIS A 30 0.28 4.96 -15.13
N ALA A 31 -0.54 5.47 -14.20
CA ALA A 31 -0.77 4.84 -12.89
C ALA A 31 -1.22 3.38 -13.04
N TYR A 32 -2.10 3.08 -14.00
CA TYR A 32 -2.59 1.73 -14.26
C TYR A 32 -1.53 0.75 -14.78
N GLY A 33 -0.44 1.26 -15.35
CA GLY A 33 0.73 0.47 -15.69
C GLY A 33 1.49 -0.06 -14.46
N HIS A 34 1.25 0.49 -13.28
CA HIS A 34 1.92 0.09 -12.03
C HIS A 34 1.14 -0.96 -11.23
N GLN A 35 1.82 -1.53 -10.23
CA GLN A 35 1.22 -2.45 -9.26
C GLN A 35 0.11 -1.78 -8.46
N TRP A 36 -0.87 -2.56 -7.99
CA TRP A 36 -2.00 -2.06 -7.21
C TRP A 36 -1.65 -1.08 -6.08
N PRO A 37 -0.65 -1.33 -5.19
CA PRO A 37 -0.30 -0.36 -4.15
C PRO A 37 0.13 1.00 -4.70
N CYS A 38 0.82 1.02 -5.84
CA CYS A 38 1.18 2.27 -6.52
C CYS A 38 -0.06 2.98 -7.07
N GLN A 39 -1.02 2.23 -7.61
CA GLN A 39 -2.29 2.76 -8.08
C GLN A 39 -3.17 3.30 -6.95
N VAL A 40 -2.95 2.88 -5.71
CA VAL A 40 -3.67 3.40 -4.53
C VAL A 40 -3.02 4.70 -4.05
N ILE A 41 -1.69 4.72 -3.90
CA ILE A 41 -0.95 5.84 -3.28
C ILE A 41 -0.70 7.01 -4.24
N TYR A 42 -0.44 6.73 -5.52
CA TYR A 42 0.08 7.74 -6.45
C TYR A 42 -0.92 8.14 -7.55
N HIS A 43 -2.12 7.54 -7.56
CA HIS A 43 -3.11 7.86 -8.56
C HIS A 43 -3.81 9.20 -8.24
N PRO A 44 -3.82 10.20 -9.14
CA PRO A 44 -4.36 11.54 -8.88
C PRO A 44 -5.79 11.53 -8.36
N ARG A 45 -6.63 10.63 -8.88
CA ARG A 45 -8.05 10.49 -8.44
C ARG A 45 -8.24 9.86 -7.06
N LYS A 46 -7.18 9.30 -6.45
CA LYS A 46 -7.22 8.71 -5.10
C LYS A 46 -6.39 9.50 -4.09
N ARG A 47 -5.60 10.46 -4.56
CA ARG A 47 -4.70 11.28 -3.75
C ARG A 47 -5.27 12.67 -3.60
N VAL A 48 -5.37 13.12 -2.36
CA VAL A 48 -5.86 14.47 -2.02
C VAL A 48 -4.95 15.52 -2.68
N GLY A 49 -5.55 16.62 -3.14
CA GLY A 49 -4.85 17.77 -3.73
C GLY A 49 -4.80 17.79 -5.26
N PHE A 50 -5.09 16.69 -5.96
CA PHE A 50 -5.04 16.65 -7.43
C PHE A 50 -6.39 16.88 -8.12
N GLY A 51 -7.50 16.79 -7.37
CA GLY A 51 -8.85 16.98 -7.90
C GLY A 51 -9.12 16.12 -9.14
N LEU A 52 -9.55 16.76 -10.22
CA LEU A 52 -9.81 16.10 -11.50
C LEU A 52 -8.66 16.20 -12.52
N SER A 53 -7.45 16.50 -12.08
CA SER A 53 -6.28 16.45 -12.96
C SER A 53 -6.01 15.02 -13.45
N ASP A 54 -5.61 14.88 -14.71
CA ASP A 54 -5.09 13.64 -15.29
C ASP A 54 -3.55 13.58 -15.22
N GLY A 55 -2.88 14.69 -14.90
CA GLY A 55 -1.43 14.77 -14.80
C GLY A 55 -0.70 14.81 -16.15
N GLU A 56 -1.38 15.11 -17.26
CA GLU A 56 -0.82 15.01 -18.62
C GLU A 56 -0.37 16.35 -19.24
N GLY A 57 -0.05 17.33 -18.39
CA GLY A 57 0.31 18.67 -18.86
C GLY A 57 1.52 18.66 -19.82
N CYS A 58 2.56 17.91 -19.46
CA CYS A 58 3.78 17.78 -20.25
C CYS A 58 3.53 17.04 -21.57
N GLU A 59 2.71 16.00 -21.56
CA GLU A 59 2.35 15.19 -22.71
C GLU A 59 1.51 16.01 -23.71
N ARG A 60 0.62 16.88 -23.23
CA ARG A 60 -0.11 17.83 -24.09
C ARG A 60 0.84 18.82 -24.75
N LEU A 61 1.76 19.41 -23.99
CA LEU A 61 2.77 20.30 -24.56
C LEU A 61 3.61 19.58 -25.63
N TRP A 62 4.07 18.37 -25.32
CA TRP A 62 4.81 17.54 -26.27
C TRP A 62 4.00 17.25 -27.53
N SER A 63 2.70 16.98 -27.41
CA SER A 63 1.80 16.78 -28.56
C SER A 63 1.78 18.00 -29.48
N PHE A 64 1.73 19.22 -28.93
CA PHE A 64 1.79 20.46 -29.71
C PHE A 64 3.16 20.72 -30.34
N LEU A 65 4.25 20.25 -29.72
CA LEU A 65 5.61 20.40 -30.24
C LEU A 65 5.98 19.30 -31.25
N LYS A 66 5.33 18.15 -31.20
CA LYS A 66 5.63 16.98 -32.04
C LYS A 66 5.71 17.29 -33.54
N PRO A 67 4.82 18.12 -34.14
CA PRO A 67 4.91 18.48 -35.56
C PRO A 67 6.19 19.22 -35.94
N LEU A 68 6.88 19.85 -34.99
CA LEU A 68 8.13 20.56 -35.25
C LEU A 68 9.33 19.61 -35.40
N ILE A 69 9.24 18.37 -34.93
CA ILE A 69 10.36 17.42 -34.91
C ILE A 69 11.03 17.26 -36.30
N PRO A 70 10.29 17.04 -37.42
CA PRO A 70 10.91 16.85 -38.73
C PRO A 70 11.70 18.08 -39.19
N VAL A 71 11.13 19.29 -39.04
CA VAL A 71 11.76 20.55 -39.48
C VAL A 71 12.95 20.91 -38.60
N LEU A 72 12.83 20.71 -37.29
CA LEU A 72 13.88 21.06 -36.34
C LEU A 72 15.05 20.07 -36.32
N ARG A 73 14.87 18.86 -36.85
CA ARG A 73 15.93 17.84 -36.94
C ARG A 73 17.06 18.29 -37.86
N VAL A 74 16.74 19.01 -38.94
CA VAL A 74 17.72 19.55 -39.91
C VAL A 74 18.14 21.00 -39.62
N SER A 75 17.57 21.63 -38.60
CA SER A 75 17.89 23.00 -38.18
C SER A 75 19.11 23.03 -37.27
N GLY A 76 19.89 24.13 -37.35
CA GLY A 76 20.98 24.42 -36.42
C GLY A 76 20.50 24.62 -34.98
N PHE A 77 21.42 24.50 -34.01
CA PHE A 77 21.11 24.55 -32.58
C PHE A 77 20.33 25.81 -32.16
N HIS A 78 20.80 26.99 -32.55
CA HIS A 78 20.15 28.26 -32.17
C HIS A 78 18.77 28.42 -32.81
N GLN A 79 18.62 28.03 -34.07
CA GLN A 79 17.32 28.05 -34.76
C GLN A 79 16.32 27.12 -34.05
N ARG A 80 16.76 25.92 -33.67
CA ARG A 80 15.92 24.98 -32.93
C ARG A 80 15.44 25.56 -31.61
N LEU A 81 16.34 26.16 -30.84
CA LEU A 81 16.01 26.78 -29.55
C LEU A 81 15.00 27.92 -29.74
N PHE A 82 15.26 28.81 -30.71
CA PHE A 82 14.40 29.95 -31.01
C PHE A 82 12.98 29.52 -31.41
N VAL A 83 12.84 28.54 -32.31
CA VAL A 83 11.52 28.07 -32.77
C VAL A 83 10.75 27.38 -31.64
N LEU A 84 11.41 26.55 -30.82
CA LEU A 84 10.76 25.91 -29.68
C LEU A 84 10.26 26.94 -28.66
N ASP A 85 11.10 27.91 -28.32
CA ASP A 85 10.79 28.99 -27.39
C ASP A 85 9.63 29.85 -27.90
N TYR A 86 9.65 30.24 -29.18
CA TYR A 86 8.55 30.97 -29.80
C TYR A 86 7.24 30.17 -29.80
N GLN A 87 7.30 28.87 -30.12
CA GLN A 87 6.12 28.01 -30.10
C GLN A 87 5.53 27.89 -28.69
N VAL A 88 6.37 27.72 -27.66
CA VAL A 88 5.92 27.65 -26.26
C VAL A 88 5.27 28.96 -25.84
N ARG A 89 5.85 30.13 -26.19
CA ARG A 89 5.24 31.44 -25.93
C ARG A 89 3.89 31.59 -26.62
N HIS A 90 3.79 31.18 -27.89
CA HIS A 90 2.53 31.22 -28.63
C HIS A 90 1.45 30.35 -27.97
N LEU A 91 1.80 29.12 -27.58
CA LEU A 91 0.88 28.21 -26.87
C LEU A 91 0.44 28.79 -25.53
N HIS A 92 1.34 29.43 -24.79
CA HIS A 92 1.02 30.10 -23.52
C HIS A 92 0.02 31.26 -23.74
N ALA A 93 0.30 32.15 -24.69
CA ALA A 93 -0.59 33.27 -25.01
C ALA A 93 -1.98 32.78 -25.44
N LYS A 94 -2.04 31.75 -26.30
CA LYS A 94 -3.29 31.12 -26.71
C LYS A 94 -4.05 30.50 -25.53
N SER A 95 -3.34 29.82 -24.63
CA SER A 95 -3.95 29.22 -23.44
C SER A 95 -4.52 30.27 -22.49
N LEU A 96 -3.81 31.39 -22.31
CA LEU A 96 -4.28 32.51 -21.48
C LEU A 96 -5.52 33.18 -22.07
N ALA A 97 -5.54 33.40 -23.39
CA ALA A 97 -6.69 34.01 -24.06
C ALA A 97 -7.99 33.20 -23.88
N CYS A 98 -7.90 31.87 -23.83
CA CYS A 98 -9.05 30.97 -23.64
C CYS A 98 -9.18 30.43 -22.21
N PHE A 99 -8.46 31.01 -21.23
CA PHE A 99 -8.39 30.44 -19.88
C PHE A 99 -9.72 30.49 -19.14
N GLY A 100 -10.49 31.57 -19.31
CA GLY A 100 -11.82 31.72 -18.72
C GLY A 100 -12.81 30.65 -19.20
N ASP A 101 -12.90 30.43 -20.50
CA ASP A 101 -13.74 29.38 -21.09
C ASP A 101 -13.31 27.98 -20.66
N TRP A 102 -12.00 27.78 -20.51
CA TRP A 102 -11.46 26.54 -20.00
C TRP A 102 -11.88 26.31 -18.53
N LEU A 103 -11.74 27.31 -17.66
CA LEU A 103 -12.16 27.25 -16.27
C LEU A 103 -13.66 26.99 -16.13
N HIS A 104 -14.50 27.69 -16.91
CA HIS A 104 -15.95 27.51 -16.89
C HIS A 104 -16.35 26.08 -17.28
N ARG A 105 -15.78 25.54 -18.37
CA ARG A 105 -16.01 24.14 -18.76
C ARG A 105 -15.54 23.16 -17.69
N TRP A 106 -14.40 23.42 -17.06
CA TRP A 106 -13.86 22.56 -16.02
C TRP A 106 -14.76 22.57 -14.77
N TRP A 107 -15.25 23.73 -14.37
CA TRP A 107 -16.18 23.88 -13.27
C TRP A 107 -17.49 23.12 -13.52
N LEU A 108 -18.08 23.24 -14.72
CA LEU A 108 -19.26 22.47 -15.10
C LEU A 108 -19.01 20.95 -15.03
N HIS A 109 -17.85 20.51 -15.52
CA HIS A 109 -17.45 19.10 -15.43
C HIS A 109 -17.33 18.62 -13.98
N CYS A 110 -16.67 19.41 -13.13
CA CYS A 110 -16.57 19.14 -11.69
C CYS A 110 -17.95 19.03 -11.04
N ARG A 111 -18.86 19.97 -11.32
CA ARG A 111 -20.22 19.95 -10.78
C ARG A 111 -20.99 18.71 -11.21
N LYS A 112 -20.92 18.32 -12.48
CA LYS A 112 -21.57 17.12 -12.97
C LYS A 112 -21.05 15.87 -12.26
N LYS A 113 -19.73 15.76 -12.07
CA LYS A 113 -19.11 14.63 -11.34
C LYS A 113 -19.49 14.63 -9.87
N MET A 114 -19.55 15.80 -9.24
CA MET A 114 -19.95 15.95 -7.84
C MET A 114 -21.42 15.55 -7.64
N ALA A 115 -22.32 15.95 -8.54
CA ALA A 115 -23.73 15.56 -8.46
C ALA A 115 -23.91 14.04 -8.51
N VAL A 116 -23.29 13.37 -9.49
CA VAL A 116 -23.33 11.89 -9.61
C VAL A 116 -22.73 11.20 -8.39
N ALA A 117 -21.61 11.70 -7.87
CA ALA A 117 -20.98 11.13 -6.69
C ALA A 117 -21.86 11.33 -5.44
N SER A 118 -22.48 12.49 -5.29
CA SER A 118 -23.36 12.80 -4.15
C SER A 118 -24.60 11.91 -4.17
N GLU A 119 -25.24 11.77 -5.33
CA GLU A 119 -26.40 10.87 -5.51
C GLU A 119 -26.03 9.42 -5.16
N ALA A 120 -24.88 8.93 -5.63
CA ALA A 120 -24.40 7.60 -5.30
C ALA A 120 -24.15 7.44 -3.78
N LEU A 121 -23.57 8.44 -3.12
CA LEU A 121 -23.36 8.42 -1.67
C LEU A 121 -24.69 8.43 -0.90
N THR A 122 -25.65 9.28 -1.29
CA THR A 122 -26.98 9.31 -0.68
C THR A 122 -27.71 7.98 -0.85
N SER A 123 -27.57 7.31 -2.00
CA SER A 123 -28.22 6.03 -2.27
C SER A 123 -27.70 4.86 -1.41
N LEU A 124 -26.49 4.98 -0.85
CA LEU A 124 -25.89 3.95 -0.01
C LEU A 124 -26.40 3.98 1.43
N ASP A 125 -27.00 5.09 1.87
CA ASP A 125 -27.47 5.31 3.26
C ASP A 125 -26.42 4.97 4.32
N ILE A 126 -25.15 5.26 4.02
CA ILE A 126 -24.01 5.07 4.92
C ILE A 126 -23.37 6.43 5.13
N ASP A 127 -23.10 6.75 6.40
CA ASP A 127 -22.42 7.99 6.75
C ASP A 127 -21.04 8.10 6.09
N GLU A 128 -20.73 9.28 5.56
CA GLU A 128 -19.50 9.52 4.81
C GLU A 128 -18.24 9.29 5.67
N SER A 129 -18.31 9.53 6.99
CA SER A 129 -17.19 9.27 7.89
C SER A 129 -16.82 7.79 7.92
N ILE A 130 -17.83 6.90 7.95
CA ILE A 130 -17.63 5.45 7.92
C ILE A 130 -16.95 5.05 6.61
N LEU A 131 -17.39 5.60 5.47
CA LEU A 131 -16.79 5.30 4.17
C LEU A 131 -15.32 5.76 4.11
N ARG A 132 -15.00 6.91 4.69
CA ARG A 132 -13.64 7.44 4.78
C ARG A 132 -12.75 6.56 5.66
N ASP A 133 -13.26 6.09 6.79
CA ASP A 133 -12.54 5.19 7.70
C ASP A 133 -12.29 3.83 7.06
N GLN A 134 -13.29 3.26 6.39
CA GLN A 134 -13.14 2.01 5.65
C GLN A 134 -12.16 2.15 4.49
N TRP A 135 -12.18 3.28 3.77
CA TRP A 135 -11.19 3.57 2.73
C TRP A 135 -9.78 3.65 3.33
N ALA A 136 -9.60 4.37 4.43
CA ALA A 136 -8.31 4.48 5.11
C ALA A 136 -7.80 3.10 5.59
N ALA A 137 -8.67 2.28 6.18
CA ALA A 137 -8.35 0.92 6.60
C ALA A 137 -7.96 0.03 5.40
N GLN A 138 -8.68 0.16 4.28
CA GLN A 138 -8.35 -0.56 3.06
C GLN A 138 -6.98 -0.12 2.50
N VAL A 139 -6.71 1.18 2.42
CA VAL A 139 -5.42 1.72 1.95
C VAL A 139 -4.30 1.22 2.83
N ALA A 140 -4.44 1.31 4.15
CA ALA A 140 -3.47 0.83 5.12
C ALA A 140 -3.19 -0.67 4.91
N HIS A 141 -4.23 -1.51 4.82
CA HIS A 141 -4.08 -2.94 4.61
C HIS A 141 -3.42 -3.30 3.27
N GLN A 142 -3.84 -2.66 2.18
CA GLN A 142 -3.39 -3.02 0.82
C GLN A 142 -2.01 -2.47 0.45
N THR A 143 -1.50 -1.51 1.23
CA THR A 143 -0.17 -0.91 1.02
C THR A 143 0.90 -1.46 1.97
N VAL A 144 0.54 -2.31 2.93
CA VAL A 144 1.51 -2.99 3.80
C VAL A 144 2.52 -3.78 2.96
N PRO A 145 3.84 -3.63 3.19
CA PRO A 145 4.84 -4.48 2.56
C PRO A 145 4.58 -5.97 2.84
N LEU A 146 4.45 -6.76 1.79
CA LEU A 146 4.26 -8.20 1.93
C LEU A 146 5.45 -8.85 2.63
N ALA A 147 5.18 -9.61 3.69
CA ALA A 147 6.19 -10.27 4.50
C ALA A 147 7.15 -11.11 3.63
N ARG A 148 8.46 -10.80 3.65
CA ARG A 148 9.51 -11.51 2.88
C ARG A 148 9.85 -12.90 3.43
N GLN A 149 10.47 -13.74 2.60
CA GLN A 149 10.98 -15.06 3.02
C GLN A 149 12.30 -14.76 3.74
N SER A 150 12.53 -15.45 4.85
CA SER A 150 13.81 -15.36 5.56
C SER A 150 14.16 -16.77 5.99
N LYS A 151 15.44 -17.14 5.86
CA LYS A 151 15.95 -18.41 6.37
C LYS A 151 15.74 -18.53 7.89
N ASN A 152 15.82 -17.40 8.60
CA ASN A 152 15.81 -17.36 10.06
C ASN A 152 14.43 -16.99 10.64
N LYS A 153 13.40 -16.82 9.82
CA LYS A 153 12.09 -16.34 10.29
C LYS A 153 11.42 -17.30 11.28
N GLY A 154 11.64 -18.61 11.12
CA GLY A 154 11.16 -19.58 12.09
C GLY A 154 11.87 -19.43 13.44
N GLU A 155 13.18 -19.21 13.40
CA GLU A 155 14.00 -19.00 14.58
C GLU A 155 13.64 -17.68 15.30
N GLU A 156 13.42 -16.61 14.53
CA GLU A 156 12.98 -15.30 15.03
C GLU A 156 11.61 -15.36 15.70
N GLU A 157 10.63 -16.02 15.07
CA GLU A 157 9.29 -16.13 15.67
C GLU A 157 9.31 -17.03 16.92
N ILE A 158 10.08 -18.13 16.91
CA ILE A 158 10.28 -18.96 18.11
C ILE A 158 10.95 -18.15 19.22
N ALA A 159 11.99 -17.38 18.93
CA ALA A 159 12.66 -16.52 19.90
C ALA A 159 11.71 -15.46 20.48
N ARG A 160 10.82 -14.88 19.65
CA ARG A 160 9.78 -13.95 20.14
C ARG A 160 8.78 -14.63 21.06
N VAL A 161 8.34 -15.86 20.75
CA VAL A 161 7.42 -16.60 21.62
C VAL A 161 8.10 -16.94 22.95
N LEU A 162 9.35 -17.39 22.94
CA LEU A 162 10.13 -17.63 24.16
C LEU A 162 10.31 -16.35 25.00
N ALA A 163 10.54 -15.20 24.37
CA ALA A 163 10.62 -13.92 25.06
C ALA A 163 9.29 -13.53 25.71
N LEU A 164 8.16 -13.77 25.02
CA LEU A 164 6.82 -13.54 25.58
C LEU A 164 6.51 -14.50 26.73
N GLU A 165 6.96 -15.75 26.66
CA GLU A 165 6.82 -16.72 27.77
C GLU A 165 7.60 -16.29 29.00
N LYS A 166 8.81 -15.75 28.83
CA LYS A 166 9.58 -15.17 29.93
C LYS A 166 8.90 -13.95 30.55
N ILE A 167 8.29 -13.10 29.73
CA ILE A 167 7.48 -11.96 30.22
C ILE A 167 6.27 -12.47 31.01
N LEU A 168 5.60 -13.51 30.52
CA LEU A 168 4.46 -14.13 31.18
C LEU A 168 4.84 -14.74 32.53
N GLU A 169 6.01 -15.39 32.63
CA GLU A 169 6.54 -15.92 33.88
C GLU A 169 6.80 -14.81 34.91
N HIS A 170 7.46 -13.71 34.52
CA HIS A 170 7.64 -12.55 35.41
C HIS A 170 6.32 -11.90 35.82
N GLN A 171 5.35 -11.80 34.90
CA GLN A 171 4.01 -11.28 35.21
C GLN A 171 3.26 -12.18 36.20
N GLN A 172 3.42 -13.49 36.09
CA GLN A 172 2.83 -14.45 37.02
C GLN A 172 3.45 -14.34 38.41
N ILE A 173 4.78 -14.22 38.50
CA ILE A 173 5.49 -14.01 39.77
C ILE A 173 4.98 -12.71 40.44
N ALA A 174 4.91 -11.61 39.68
CA ALA A 174 4.41 -10.34 40.21
C ALA A 174 2.96 -10.43 40.73
N VAL A 175 2.09 -11.19 40.06
CA VAL A 175 0.72 -11.43 40.55
C VAL A 175 0.76 -12.24 41.85
N ASN A 176 1.56 -13.30 41.91
CA ASN A 176 1.67 -14.14 43.11
C ASN A 176 2.24 -13.35 44.31
N ASP A 177 3.22 -12.47 44.09
CA ASP A 177 3.81 -11.62 45.13
C ASP A 177 2.78 -10.62 45.68
N LEU A 178 2.00 -9.99 44.81
CA LEU A 178 0.91 -9.08 45.20
C LEU A 178 -0.20 -9.83 45.94
N GLU A 179 -0.54 -11.05 45.53
CA GLU A 179 -1.50 -11.92 46.24
C GLU A 179 -0.97 -12.32 47.62
N HIS A 180 0.32 -12.63 47.74
CA HIS A 180 0.93 -12.99 49.02
C HIS A 180 0.99 -11.80 49.99
N GLN A 181 1.26 -10.59 49.50
CA GLN A 181 1.20 -9.36 50.31
C GLN A 181 -0.21 -9.12 50.87
N LEU A 182 -1.23 -9.47 50.10
CA LEU A 182 -2.65 -9.38 50.48
C LEU A 182 -3.03 -10.41 51.55
N ILE A 183 -2.42 -11.60 51.52
CA ILE A 183 -2.66 -12.69 52.51
C ILE A 183 -1.91 -12.45 53.82
N THR A 184 -0.71 -11.86 53.75
CA THR A 184 0.15 -11.64 54.92
C THR A 184 -0.17 -10.35 55.71
N ASP A 185 -1.21 -9.62 55.30
CA ASP A 185 -1.70 -8.39 55.95
C ASP A 185 -0.61 -7.32 56.18
N SER A 186 0.43 -7.33 55.33
CA SER A 186 1.62 -6.47 55.44
C SER A 186 1.44 -5.07 54.82
N VAL A 187 0.20 -4.62 54.61
CA VAL A 187 -0.12 -3.56 53.64
C VAL A 187 -0.65 -2.30 54.34
N CYS A 188 -0.07 -1.13 54.03
CA CYS A 188 -0.55 0.17 54.52
C CYS A 188 -1.71 0.76 53.69
N ASP A 189 -1.87 0.37 52.42
CA ASP A 189 -2.95 0.83 51.53
C ASP A 189 -3.51 -0.32 50.66
N VAL A 190 -4.68 -0.82 51.05
CA VAL A 190 -5.37 -1.95 50.41
C VAL A 190 -5.97 -1.57 49.04
N ILE A 191 -6.28 -0.30 48.83
CA ILE A 191 -6.92 0.18 47.59
C ILE A 191 -5.88 0.24 46.46
N ASP A 192 -4.70 0.78 46.74
CA ASP A 192 -3.60 0.82 45.80
C ASP A 192 -3.12 -0.58 45.42
N LEU A 193 -3.00 -1.49 46.39
CA LEU A 193 -2.59 -2.87 46.14
C LEU A 193 -3.59 -3.62 45.25
N ASN A 194 -4.90 -3.48 45.52
CA ASN A 194 -5.94 -4.08 44.69
C ASN A 194 -5.94 -3.52 43.26
N THR A 195 -5.67 -2.22 43.11
CA THR A 195 -5.57 -1.57 41.80
C THR A 195 -4.37 -2.11 41.01
N CYS A 196 -3.20 -2.22 41.64
CA CYS A 196 -2.02 -2.84 41.05
C CYS A 196 -2.23 -4.30 40.66
N LEU A 197 -2.93 -5.07 41.50
CA LEU A 197 -3.22 -6.48 41.28
C LEU A 197 -4.21 -6.68 40.11
N LEU A 198 -5.24 -5.83 39.99
CA LEU A 198 -6.13 -5.82 38.83
C LEU A 198 -5.39 -5.51 37.53
N GLU A 199 -4.48 -4.53 37.53
CA GLU A 199 -3.65 -4.22 36.37
C GLU A 199 -2.71 -5.36 36.00
N ALA A 200 -2.07 -5.99 36.99
CA ALA A 200 -1.15 -7.11 36.79
C ALA A 200 -1.88 -8.31 36.19
N ARG A 201 -3.07 -8.66 36.71
CA ARG A 201 -3.94 -9.71 36.14
C ARG A 201 -4.38 -9.38 34.71
N ARG A 202 -4.73 -8.12 34.41
CA ARG A 202 -5.07 -7.69 33.04
C ARG A 202 -3.88 -7.86 32.09
N LYS A 203 -2.68 -7.42 32.48
CA LYS A 203 -1.45 -7.58 31.70
C LYS A 203 -1.14 -9.06 31.45
N LEU A 204 -1.26 -9.89 32.49
CA LEU A 204 -1.08 -11.34 32.41
C LEU A 204 -2.07 -11.95 31.41
N MET A 205 -3.37 -11.66 31.52
CA MET A 205 -4.39 -12.17 30.60
C MET A 205 -4.11 -11.80 29.13
N VAL A 206 -3.74 -10.54 28.86
CA VAL A 206 -3.40 -10.08 27.51
C VAL A 206 -2.17 -10.82 26.96
N THR A 207 -1.12 -10.96 27.76
CA THR A 207 0.08 -11.71 27.35
C THR A 207 -0.22 -13.19 27.13
N THR A 208 -1.01 -13.83 28.01
CA THR A 208 -1.39 -15.25 27.89
C THR A 208 -2.16 -15.51 26.61
N THR A 209 -3.15 -14.68 26.29
CA THR A 209 -3.92 -14.80 25.04
C THR A 209 -3.05 -14.58 23.81
N LEU A 210 -2.08 -13.65 23.87
CA LEU A 210 -1.11 -13.42 22.81
C LEU A 210 -0.18 -14.62 22.59
N VAL A 211 0.36 -15.21 23.66
CA VAL A 211 1.22 -16.41 23.60
C VAL A 211 0.45 -17.58 23.00
N ALA A 212 -0.76 -17.85 23.47
CA ALA A 212 -1.62 -18.91 22.94
C ALA A 212 -1.89 -18.73 21.43
N LYS A 213 -2.24 -17.50 21.01
CA LYS A 213 -2.46 -17.18 19.59
C LYS A 213 -1.20 -17.38 18.74
N ARG A 214 -0.02 -17.05 19.26
CA ARG A 214 1.26 -17.22 18.56
C ARG A 214 1.68 -18.68 18.47
N ARG A 215 1.51 -19.47 19.54
CA ARG A 215 1.73 -20.92 19.56
C ARG A 215 0.81 -21.64 18.56
N ALA A 216 -0.48 -21.29 18.55
CA ALA A 216 -1.43 -21.79 17.56
C ALA A 216 -1.03 -21.41 16.12
N ALA A 217 -0.48 -20.21 15.91
CA ALA A 217 0.02 -19.80 14.60
C ALA A 217 1.28 -20.56 14.14
N LEU A 218 2.13 -21.00 15.06
CA LEU A 218 3.24 -21.93 14.78
C LEU A 218 2.74 -23.36 14.54
N GLY A 219 1.52 -23.67 15.00
CA GLY A 219 0.88 -24.98 14.88
C GLY A 219 1.62 -26.03 15.72
N VAL A 220 2.10 -25.60 16.88
CA VAL A 220 2.83 -26.36 17.88
C VAL A 220 1.87 -26.58 19.07
N SER A 221 1.85 -27.78 19.65
CA SER A 221 1.02 -28.07 20.83
C SER A 221 1.58 -27.36 22.07
N ASP A 222 0.74 -27.08 23.06
CA ASP A 222 1.15 -26.35 24.28
C ASP A 222 2.24 -27.06 25.10
N ARG A 223 2.42 -28.36 24.87
CA ARG A 223 3.42 -29.20 25.53
C ARG A 223 4.75 -29.31 24.79
N ALA A 224 4.87 -28.74 23.58
CA ALA A 224 6.10 -28.89 22.83
C ALA A 224 7.18 -27.93 23.32
N ASN A 225 8.42 -28.43 23.45
CA ASN A 225 9.55 -27.61 23.86
C ASN A 225 9.99 -26.70 22.71
N LEU A 226 9.60 -25.42 22.76
CA LEU A 226 9.95 -24.42 21.75
C LEU A 226 11.46 -24.21 21.60
N ALA A 227 12.24 -24.39 22.67
CA ALA A 227 13.71 -24.28 22.61
C ALA A 227 14.33 -25.41 21.77
N ALA A 228 13.79 -26.63 21.86
CA ALA A 228 14.20 -27.76 21.02
C ALA A 228 13.75 -27.60 19.55
N LEU A 229 12.65 -26.88 19.33
CA LEU A 229 12.07 -26.63 18.01
C LEU A 229 12.74 -25.50 17.22
N LYS A 230 13.64 -24.74 17.85
CA LYS A 230 14.37 -23.60 17.25
C LYS A 230 15.10 -23.96 15.95
N ARG A 231 15.58 -25.20 15.81
CA ARG A 231 16.26 -25.74 14.61
C ARG A 231 15.43 -26.74 13.81
N ASN A 232 14.13 -26.84 14.06
CA ASN A 232 13.29 -27.81 13.39
C ASN A 232 13.06 -27.41 11.91
N VAL A 233 13.60 -28.22 11.00
CA VAL A 233 13.49 -28.03 9.54
C VAL A 233 12.02 -28.01 9.10
N TYR A 234 11.17 -28.90 9.63
CA TYR A 234 9.75 -28.94 9.31
C TYR A 234 9.03 -27.63 9.65
N LEU A 235 9.28 -27.05 10.83
CA LEU A 235 8.67 -25.77 11.21
C LEU A 235 9.15 -24.62 10.33
N GLN A 236 10.44 -24.59 10.00
CA GLN A 236 11.00 -23.58 9.10
C GLN A 236 10.37 -23.67 7.69
N VAL A 237 10.28 -24.88 7.13
CA VAL A 237 9.66 -25.11 5.81
C VAL A 237 8.17 -24.76 5.86
N ARG A 238 7.43 -25.16 6.90
CA ARG A 238 5.99 -24.86 7.06
C ARG A 238 5.72 -23.36 7.17
N MET A 239 6.54 -22.64 7.93
CA MET A 239 6.44 -21.18 8.05
C MET A 239 6.77 -20.48 6.73
N ASN A 240 7.80 -20.93 6.03
CA ASN A 240 8.13 -20.42 4.69
C ASN A 240 7.00 -20.70 3.70
N ALA A 241 6.43 -21.90 3.69
CA ALA A 241 5.29 -22.26 2.84
C ALA A 241 4.08 -21.38 3.13
N ARG A 242 3.75 -21.17 4.41
CA ARG A 242 2.67 -20.25 4.83
C ARG A 242 2.92 -18.82 4.35
N ALA A 243 4.14 -18.32 4.48
CA ALA A 243 4.49 -16.98 4.01
C ALA A 243 4.34 -16.84 2.48
N VAL A 244 4.75 -17.86 1.72
CA VAL A 244 4.56 -17.87 0.25
C VAL A 244 3.08 -17.94 -0.10
N LYS A 245 2.29 -18.79 0.57
CA LYS A 245 0.84 -18.89 0.38
C LYS A 245 0.14 -17.55 0.61
N THR A 246 0.49 -16.86 1.69
CA THR A 246 -0.04 -15.51 1.97
C THR A 246 0.34 -14.53 0.85
N ARG A 247 1.59 -14.56 0.36
CA ARG A 247 1.97 -13.70 -0.78
C ARG A 247 1.22 -14.02 -2.06
N ILE A 248 1.00 -15.29 -2.38
CA ILE A 248 0.23 -15.68 -3.56
C ILE A 248 -1.17 -15.09 -3.45
N ARG A 249 -1.84 -15.28 -2.30
CA ARG A 249 -3.18 -14.72 -2.05
C ARG A 249 -3.23 -13.21 -2.23
N GLU A 250 -2.29 -12.48 -1.60
CA GLU A 250 -2.30 -11.02 -1.73
C GLU A 250 -1.98 -10.54 -3.13
N ARG A 251 -1.07 -11.21 -3.85
CA ARG A 251 -0.80 -10.86 -5.24
C ARG A 251 -1.96 -11.17 -6.18
N LEU A 252 -2.72 -12.23 -5.92
CA LEU A 252 -3.93 -12.54 -6.67
C LEU A 252 -5.03 -11.50 -6.40
N ARG A 253 -5.20 -11.06 -5.15
CA ARG A 253 -6.11 -9.96 -4.81
C ARG A 253 -5.72 -8.65 -5.50
N GLN A 254 -4.43 -8.27 -5.43
CA GLN A 254 -3.91 -7.12 -6.15
C GLN A 254 -4.15 -7.25 -7.65
N ARG A 255 -3.93 -8.44 -8.23
CA ARG A 255 -4.20 -8.71 -9.64
C ARG A 255 -5.67 -8.55 -10.00
N LYS A 256 -6.59 -9.01 -9.14
CA LYS A 256 -8.03 -8.80 -9.33
C LYS A 256 -8.35 -7.30 -9.44
N PHE A 257 -7.85 -6.48 -8.51
CA PHE A 257 -8.07 -5.03 -8.57
C PHE A 257 -7.44 -4.35 -9.79
N GLU A 258 -6.26 -4.83 -10.24
CA GLU A 258 -5.64 -4.36 -11.49
C GLU A 258 -6.51 -4.69 -12.72
N LEU A 259 -7.18 -5.85 -12.72
CA LEU A 259 -8.04 -6.32 -13.82
C LEU A 259 -9.44 -5.69 -13.83
N GLU A 260 -10.01 -5.34 -12.68
CA GLU A 260 -11.37 -4.77 -12.58
C GLU A 260 -11.58 -3.57 -13.51
N ARG A 261 -10.54 -2.77 -13.78
CA ARG A 261 -10.66 -1.64 -14.70
C ARG A 261 -10.65 -2.05 -16.17
N LEU A 262 -9.89 -3.09 -16.55
CA LEU A 262 -9.96 -3.66 -17.89
C LEU A 262 -11.36 -4.26 -18.12
N GLU A 263 -11.91 -4.95 -17.13
CA GLU A 263 -13.25 -5.53 -17.20
C GLU A 263 -14.34 -4.46 -17.31
N ARG A 264 -14.26 -3.37 -16.53
CA ARG A 264 -15.21 -2.25 -16.64
C ARG A 264 -15.07 -1.50 -17.97
N ALA A 265 -13.85 -1.28 -18.46
CA ALA A 265 -13.62 -0.65 -19.76
C ALA A 265 -14.17 -1.52 -20.90
N TYR A 266 -13.90 -2.83 -20.89
CA TYR A 266 -14.45 -3.78 -21.87
C TYR A 266 -15.99 -3.77 -21.90
N ARG A 267 -16.64 -3.62 -20.75
CA ARG A 267 -18.10 -3.48 -20.66
C ARG A 267 -18.65 -2.14 -21.15
N THR A 268 -17.79 -1.12 -21.34
CA THR A 268 -18.20 0.26 -21.61
C THR A 268 -17.79 0.75 -23.02
N THR A 269 -16.87 0.08 -23.72
CA THR A 269 -16.30 0.59 -24.97
C THR A 269 -17.23 0.55 -26.18
N LEU A 270 -17.78 1.73 -26.51
CA LEU A 270 -17.68 2.36 -27.84
C LEU A 270 -16.45 3.31 -27.81
N TYR A 271 -15.58 3.28 -28.83
CA TYR A 271 -14.44 4.19 -29.17
C TYR A 271 -12.98 3.69 -29.04
N ASP A 272 -12.21 3.93 -30.11
CA ASP A 272 -10.83 3.46 -30.43
C ASP A 272 -9.69 3.99 -29.54
N VAL A 273 -9.87 5.10 -28.81
CA VAL A 273 -8.79 5.67 -27.96
C VAL A 273 -8.58 4.83 -26.69
N GLU A 274 -9.61 4.11 -26.24
CA GLU A 274 -9.52 3.20 -25.10
C GLU A 274 -8.73 1.91 -25.43
N ASN A 275 -8.66 1.50 -26.70
CA ASN A 275 -7.99 0.26 -27.12
C ASN A 275 -6.47 0.28 -26.84
N LYS A 276 -5.77 1.37 -27.16
CA LYS A 276 -4.32 1.50 -26.87
C LYS A 276 -4.02 1.54 -25.37
N ILE A 277 -4.92 2.12 -24.57
CA ILE A 277 -4.79 2.16 -23.11
C ILE A 277 -4.97 0.77 -22.53
N GLN A 278 -5.95 0.01 -23.04
CA GLN A 278 -6.13 -1.39 -22.67
C GLN A 278 -4.90 -2.22 -22.99
N ASP A 279 -4.32 -2.07 -24.18
CA ASP A 279 -3.08 -2.78 -24.57
C ASP A 279 -1.92 -2.48 -23.63
N HIS A 280 -1.70 -1.22 -23.26
CA HIS A 280 -0.64 -0.83 -22.34
C HIS A 280 -0.84 -1.42 -20.94
N VAL A 281 -2.06 -1.36 -20.40
CA VAL A 281 -2.39 -1.91 -19.08
C VAL A 281 -2.29 -3.43 -19.11
N GLN A 282 -2.83 -4.08 -20.14
CA GLN A 282 -2.77 -5.52 -20.33
C GLN A 282 -1.33 -6.01 -20.47
N ALA A 283 -0.49 -5.32 -21.25
CA ALA A 283 0.93 -5.64 -21.38
C ALA A 283 1.66 -5.49 -20.04
N ALA A 284 1.35 -4.47 -19.24
CA ALA A 284 1.95 -4.29 -17.92
C ALA A 284 1.54 -5.40 -16.94
N ILE A 285 0.27 -5.83 -16.98
CA ILE A 285 -0.27 -6.93 -16.18
C ILE A 285 0.40 -8.27 -16.59
N LYS A 286 0.48 -8.55 -17.90
CA LYS A 286 1.16 -9.73 -18.46
C LYS A 286 2.63 -9.79 -18.03
N ARG A 287 3.38 -8.68 -18.11
CA ARG A 287 4.79 -8.62 -17.66
C ARG A 287 4.98 -9.03 -16.19
N ARG A 288 3.97 -8.84 -15.34
CA ARG A 288 4.04 -9.18 -13.91
C ARG A 288 3.55 -10.60 -13.58
N GLU A 289 2.91 -11.29 -14.52
CA GLU A 289 2.37 -12.64 -14.35
C GLU A 289 3.43 -13.69 -13.96
N PRO A 290 4.64 -13.73 -14.58
CA PRO A 290 5.67 -14.70 -14.22
C PRO A 290 6.08 -14.65 -12.75
N THR A 291 5.91 -13.50 -12.08
CA THR A 291 6.26 -13.39 -10.66
C THR A 291 5.27 -14.14 -9.76
N ILE A 292 3.99 -14.25 -10.15
CA ILE A 292 3.00 -15.04 -9.41
C ILE A 292 3.28 -16.53 -9.65
N LEU A 293 3.54 -16.92 -10.91
CA LEU A 293 3.90 -18.30 -11.26
C LEU A 293 5.15 -18.77 -10.51
N LYS A 294 6.18 -17.92 -10.40
CA LYS A 294 7.37 -18.22 -9.60
C LYS A 294 7.06 -18.45 -8.12
N LEU A 295 6.13 -17.69 -7.53
CA LEU A 295 5.70 -17.92 -6.16
C LEU A 295 4.96 -19.26 -5.99
N VAL A 296 4.11 -19.63 -6.94
CA VAL A 296 3.42 -20.93 -6.96
C VAL A 296 4.43 -22.07 -7.06
N SER A 297 5.40 -21.96 -7.98
CA SER A 297 6.50 -22.94 -8.09
C SER A 297 7.28 -23.07 -6.78
N ASN A 298 7.68 -21.94 -6.16
CA ASN A 298 8.37 -21.94 -4.87
C ASN A 298 7.53 -22.59 -3.75
N TYR A 299 6.21 -22.34 -3.73
CA TYR A 299 5.31 -22.97 -2.76
C TYR A 299 5.28 -24.48 -2.94
N ASN A 300 5.17 -24.96 -4.19
CA ASN A 300 5.15 -26.39 -4.50
C ASN A 300 6.47 -27.07 -4.11
N THR A 301 7.61 -26.41 -4.31
CA THR A 301 8.91 -26.93 -3.85
C THR A 301 8.98 -27.05 -2.33
N LEU A 302 8.49 -26.03 -1.60
CA LEU A 302 8.43 -26.09 -0.13
C LEU A 302 7.46 -27.17 0.36
N TYR A 303 6.34 -27.38 -0.34
CA TYR A 303 5.39 -28.43 -0.02
C TYR A 303 5.98 -29.83 -0.19
N LYS A 304 6.82 -30.04 -1.22
CA LYS A 304 7.54 -31.31 -1.41
C LYS A 304 8.60 -31.60 -0.34
N GLN A 305 8.99 -30.58 0.45
CA GLN A 305 9.96 -30.70 1.54
C GLN A 305 9.28 -30.95 2.91
N LEU A 306 7.95 -30.88 2.96
CA LEU A 306 7.13 -31.18 4.15
C LEU A 306 6.66 -32.64 4.11
#